data_AF-A0A7C6L6J5-F1
#
_entry.id   AF-A0A7C6L6J5-F1
#
_cell.length_a   1.000
_cell.length_b   1.000
_cell.length_c   1.000
_cell.angle_alpha   90.00
_cell.angle_beta   90.00
_cell.angle_gamma   90.00
#
_symmetry.space_group_name_H-M   'P 1'
#
loop_
_entity.id
_entity.type
_entity.pdbx_description
1 polymer ?
#
loop_
_entity_poly.entity_id
_entity_poly.type
_entity_poly.pdbx_seq_one_letter_code
_entity_poly.pdbx_strand_id
1 'polypeptide(L)'
;MKIQLKDWEIKNLNFSLLDENIKRESNSFDLESGNYFSEEKDDNVFGVSFKLKIHDKLFDLVVEAVFHFELLDEKVTEEFKLSSFPKVNAPAIAFPYLRAFVSNFTLQSGLEPVILPSINFVQLASRNSFEEDLT
;
A
#
# COMPACT_ATOMS: atom_id res chain seq x y z
N MET A 1 10.50 -18.54 11.71
CA MET A 1 10.32 -17.47 10.72
C MET A 1 10.60 -16.09 11.30
N LYS A 2 11.75 -15.51 10.94
CA LYS A 2 12.08 -14.09 11.19
C LYS A 2 11.92 -13.31 9.89
N ILE A 3 11.14 -12.24 9.92
CA ILE A 3 10.82 -11.42 8.74
C ILE A 3 11.17 -9.97 9.06
N GLN A 4 11.80 -9.29 8.11
CA GLN A 4 12.21 -7.90 8.22
C GLN A 4 11.73 -7.10 7.00
N LEU A 5 11.22 -5.88 7.23
CA LEU A 5 11.08 -4.89 6.15
C LEU A 5 12.48 -4.36 5.83
N LYS A 6 12.94 -4.60 4.61
CA LYS A 6 14.29 -4.25 4.14
C LYS A 6 14.37 -2.80 3.69
N ASP A 7 13.48 -2.45 2.77
CA ASP A 7 13.36 -1.11 2.20
C ASP A 7 11.96 -0.90 1.62
N TRP A 8 11.70 0.32 1.16
CA TRP A 8 10.49 0.69 0.45
C TRP A 8 10.75 1.89 -0.44
N GLU A 9 9.95 2.03 -1.49
CA GLU A 9 10.03 3.15 -2.41
C GLU A 9 8.67 3.54 -2.98
N ILE A 10 8.55 4.80 -3.41
CA ILE A 10 7.43 5.27 -4.22
C ILE A 10 7.78 5.00 -5.69
N LYS A 11 6.97 4.16 -6.36
CA LYS A 11 7.14 3.84 -7.79
C LYS A 11 6.48 4.88 -8.68
N ASN A 12 5.34 5.39 -8.25
CA ASN A 12 4.58 6.39 -8.99
C ASN A 12 3.97 7.39 -8.01
N LEU A 13 4.06 8.67 -8.36
CA LEU A 13 3.41 9.75 -7.65
C LEU A 13 2.85 10.73 -8.67
N ASN A 14 1.53 10.89 -8.65
CA ASN A 14 0.85 11.93 -9.40
C ASN A 14 0.11 12.81 -8.39
N PHE A 15 0.38 14.11 -8.42
CA PHE A 15 -0.25 15.10 -7.57
C PHE A 15 -0.65 16.30 -8.42
N SER A 16 -1.92 16.70 -8.33
CA SER A 16 -2.44 17.85 -9.05
C SER A 16 -3.42 18.62 -8.19
N LEU A 17 -3.18 19.92 -8.04
CA LEU A 17 -4.17 20.83 -7.45
C LEU A 17 -5.37 20.95 -8.38
N LEU A 18 -6.56 21.06 -7.80
CA LEU A 18 -7.77 21.34 -8.56
C LEU A 18 -7.81 22.82 -8.95
N ASP A 19 -8.41 23.09 -10.11
CA ASP A 19 -8.78 24.44 -10.51
C ASP A 19 -9.78 25.02 -9.50
N GLU A 20 -9.64 26.31 -9.16
CA GLU A 20 -10.52 27.02 -8.23
C GLU A 20 -12.01 26.94 -8.63
N ASN A 21 -12.30 26.69 -9.91
CA ASN A 21 -13.65 26.54 -10.43
C ASN A 21 -14.27 25.15 -10.14
N ILE A 22 -13.47 24.16 -9.74
CA ILE A 22 -13.92 22.81 -9.44
C ILE A 22 -14.21 22.71 -7.93
N LYS A 23 -15.49 22.55 -7.58
CA LYS A 23 -15.91 22.30 -6.19
C LYS A 23 -16.29 20.83 -6.02
N ARG A 24 -15.58 20.13 -5.14
CA ARG A 24 -16.01 18.80 -4.64
C ARG A 24 -16.71 18.93 -3.30
N GLU A 25 -17.78 18.17 -3.14
CA GLU A 25 -18.58 18.15 -1.91
C GLU A 25 -17.88 17.39 -0.78
N SER A 26 -17.14 16.34 -1.10
CA SER A 26 -16.50 15.45 -0.13
C SER A 26 -15.12 14.96 -0.56
N ASN A 27 -14.33 14.57 0.43
CA ASN A 27 -13.08 13.86 0.25
C ASN A 27 -13.36 12.36 0.13
N SER A 28 -12.59 11.66 -0.70
CA SER A 28 -12.60 10.20 -0.74
C SER A 28 -11.18 9.67 -0.87
N PHE A 29 -10.98 8.45 -0.41
CA PHE A 29 -9.75 7.71 -0.69
C PHE A 29 -10.09 6.26 -1.01
N ASP A 30 -9.23 5.66 -1.81
CA ASP A 30 -9.28 4.28 -2.25
C ASP A 30 -7.90 3.66 -2.06
N LEU A 31 -7.83 2.48 -1.48
CA LEU A 31 -6.59 1.78 -1.17
C LEU A 31 -6.67 0.34 -1.64
N GLU A 32 -5.85 0.03 -2.63
CA GLU A 32 -5.59 -1.32 -3.10
C GLU A 32 -4.26 -1.80 -2.51
N SER A 33 -4.19 -3.09 -2.19
CA SER A 33 -2.96 -3.73 -1.72
C SER A 33 -2.75 -5.06 -2.42
N GLY A 34 -1.51 -5.30 -2.86
CA GLY A 34 -1.09 -6.54 -3.48
C GLY A 34 0.16 -7.09 -2.81
N ASN A 35 0.48 -8.35 -3.10
CA ASN A 35 1.78 -8.92 -2.84
C ASN A 35 2.33 -9.55 -4.11
N TYR A 36 3.64 -9.64 -4.19
CA TYR A 36 4.34 -10.29 -5.29
C TYR A 36 5.52 -11.07 -4.75
N PHE A 37 5.87 -12.12 -5.48
CA PHE A 37 6.95 -13.03 -5.12
C PHE A 37 7.85 -13.18 -6.32
N SER A 38 9.14 -13.36 -6.08
CA SER A 38 10.06 -13.71 -7.15
C SER A 38 9.73 -15.09 -7.74
N GLU A 39 9.97 -15.23 -9.03
CA GLU A 39 9.88 -16.51 -9.74
C GLU A 39 11.10 -17.42 -9.44
N GLU A 40 12.15 -16.87 -8.85
CA GLU A 40 13.33 -17.62 -8.46
C GLU A 40 13.04 -18.51 -7.25
N LYS A 41 13.22 -19.82 -7.42
CA LYS A 41 12.89 -20.86 -6.41
C LYS A 41 13.69 -20.76 -5.11
N ASP A 42 14.67 -19.86 -5.02
CA ASP A 42 15.55 -19.70 -3.87
C ASP A 42 15.53 -18.29 -3.26
N ASP A 43 14.58 -17.45 -3.68
CA ASP A 43 14.46 -16.10 -3.14
C ASP A 43 13.91 -16.11 -1.70
N ASN A 44 14.51 -15.28 -0.86
CA ASN A 44 14.06 -15.00 0.49
C ASN A 44 13.32 -13.66 0.59
N VAL A 45 13.15 -12.96 -0.53
CA VAL A 45 12.46 -11.67 -0.63
C VAL A 45 11.06 -11.84 -1.18
N PHE A 46 10.12 -11.08 -0.63
CA PHE A 46 8.80 -10.87 -1.21
C PHE A 46 8.40 -9.40 -1.10
N GLY A 47 7.45 -8.98 -1.92
CA GLY A 47 7.00 -7.62 -1.99
C GLY A 47 5.56 -7.43 -1.55
N VAL A 48 5.29 -6.27 -0.97
CA VAL A 48 3.94 -5.72 -0.79
C VAL A 48 3.84 -4.44 -1.61
N SER A 49 2.76 -4.29 -2.36
CA SER A 49 2.44 -3.06 -3.08
C SER A 49 1.19 -2.40 -2.53
N PHE A 50 1.15 -1.08 -2.61
CA PHE A 50 -0.05 -0.28 -2.39
C PHE A 50 -0.30 0.61 -3.60
N LYS A 51 -1.57 0.76 -3.94
CA LYS A 51 -2.06 1.83 -4.81
C LYS A 51 -3.10 2.63 -4.04
N LEU A 52 -2.75 3.87 -3.76
CA LEU A 52 -3.59 4.82 -3.03
C LEU A 52 -4.06 5.90 -4.00
N LYS A 53 -5.37 6.16 -4.01
CA LYS A 53 -5.96 7.31 -4.69
C LYS A 53 -6.67 8.15 -3.64
N ILE A 54 -6.38 9.45 -3.61
CA ILE A 54 -7.07 10.42 -2.77
C ILE A 54 -7.68 11.47 -3.70
N HIS A 55 -8.98 11.64 -3.59
CA HIS A 55 -9.71 12.75 -4.18
C HIS A 55 -10.06 13.70 -3.05
N ASP A 56 -9.25 14.72 -2.85
CA ASP A 56 -9.51 15.78 -1.89
C ASP A 56 -10.31 16.92 -2.55
N LYS A 57 -10.87 17.80 -1.74
CA LYS A 57 -11.49 19.05 -2.20
C LYS A 57 -10.55 19.98 -2.95
N LEU A 58 -9.25 19.92 -2.68
CA LEU A 58 -8.26 20.83 -3.23
C LEU A 58 -7.30 20.18 -4.22
N PHE A 59 -7.22 18.84 -4.25
CA PHE A 59 -6.26 18.14 -5.09
C PHE A 59 -6.67 16.69 -5.39
N ASP A 60 -5.97 16.12 -6.36
CA ASP A 60 -5.88 14.68 -6.59
C ASP A 60 -4.48 14.18 -6.28
N LEU A 61 -4.40 13.02 -5.64
CA LEU A 61 -3.15 12.35 -5.33
C LEU A 61 -3.27 10.86 -5.63
N VAL A 62 -2.38 10.36 -6.48
CA VAL A 62 -2.19 8.93 -6.75
C VAL A 62 -0.78 8.55 -6.33
N VAL A 63 -0.67 7.53 -5.47
CA VAL A 63 0.60 7.01 -4.98
C VAL A 63 0.64 5.50 -5.19
N GLU A 64 1.69 5.03 -5.85
CA GLU A 64 2.02 3.62 -5.91
C GLU A 64 3.32 3.40 -5.15
N ALA A 65 3.28 2.55 -4.13
CA ALA A 65 4.40 2.29 -3.25
C ALA A 65 4.67 0.78 -3.19
N VAL A 66 5.95 0.42 -3.08
CA VAL A 66 6.38 -0.98 -2.90
C VAL A 66 7.26 -1.11 -1.67
N PHE A 67 7.14 -2.24 -0.99
CA PHE A 67 7.80 -2.57 0.25
C PHE A 67 8.41 -3.96 0.11
N HIS A 68 9.72 -4.08 0.30
CA HIS A 68 10.41 -5.36 0.18
C HIS A 68 10.66 -5.94 1.57
N PHE A 69 10.20 -7.16 1.78
CA PHE A 69 10.41 -7.92 3.00
C PHE A 69 11.37 -9.06 2.73
N GLU A 70 12.20 -9.36 3.71
CA GLU A 70 13.19 -10.44 3.67
C GLU A 70 12.93 -11.44 4.79
N LEU A 71 12.91 -12.74 4.44
CA LEU A 71 12.94 -13.86 5.38
C LEU A 71 14.42 -14.12 5.72
N LEU A 72 14.79 -13.93 6.99
CA LEU A 72 16.21 -13.93 7.39
C LEU A 72 16.81 -15.33 7.54
N ASP A 73 15.97 -16.31 7.91
CA ASP A 73 16.41 -17.67 8.24
C ASP A 73 15.82 -18.73 7.28
N GLU A 74 14.98 -18.30 6.33
CA GLU A 74 14.12 -19.19 5.51
C GLU A 74 13.94 -18.62 4.09
N LYS A 75 13.54 -19.46 3.15
CA LYS A 75 13.16 -19.06 1.78
C LYS A 75 11.66 -18.86 1.68
N VAL A 76 11.21 -18.11 0.67
CA VAL A 76 9.77 -17.97 0.38
C VAL A 76 9.23 -19.30 -0.17
N THR A 77 8.44 -20.01 0.64
CA THR A 77 7.78 -21.26 0.25
C THR A 77 6.39 -21.02 -0.32
N GLU A 78 5.84 -21.98 -1.10
CA GLU A 78 4.44 -21.91 -1.56
C GLU A 78 3.43 -21.84 -0.41
N GLU A 79 3.70 -22.52 0.70
CA GLU A 79 2.89 -22.43 1.92
C GLU A 79 2.91 -21.00 2.49
N PHE A 80 4.08 -20.34 2.51
CA PHE A 80 4.18 -18.96 2.94
C PHE A 80 3.41 -18.00 2.03
N LYS A 81 3.50 -18.19 0.71
CA LYS A 81 2.76 -17.38 -0.30
C LYS A 81 1.24 -17.45 -0.07
N LEU A 82 0.74 -18.63 0.28
CA LEU A 82 -0.69 -18.86 0.54
C LEU A 82 -1.12 -18.44 1.96
N SER A 83 -0.17 -18.24 2.87
CA SER A 83 -0.45 -17.86 4.25
C SER A 83 -1.07 -16.46 4.38
N SER A 84 -1.58 -16.14 5.56
CA SER A 84 -2.10 -14.80 5.87
C SER A 84 -1.01 -13.75 6.01
N PHE A 85 0.27 -14.14 6.19
CA PHE A 85 1.31 -13.16 6.50
C PHE A 85 1.54 -12.16 5.36
N PRO A 86 1.77 -12.57 4.09
CA PRO A 86 1.92 -11.63 2.98
C PRO A 86 0.65 -10.82 2.66
N LYS A 87 -0.53 -11.33 3.05
CA LYS A 87 -1.83 -10.74 2.72
C LYS A 87 -2.35 -9.77 3.79
N VAL A 88 -1.97 -9.97 5.05
CA VAL A 88 -2.52 -9.24 6.20
C VAL A 88 -1.41 -8.53 6.97
N ASN A 89 -0.43 -9.30 7.45
CA ASN A 89 0.55 -8.78 8.41
C ASN A 89 1.59 -7.88 7.73
N ALA A 90 2.11 -8.29 6.57
CA ALA A 90 3.10 -7.50 5.84
C ALA A 90 2.51 -6.14 5.38
N PRO A 91 1.29 -6.08 4.78
CA PRO A 91 0.62 -4.80 4.54
C PRO A 91 0.38 -3.97 5.81
N ALA A 92 0.00 -4.60 6.93
CA ALA A 92 -0.18 -3.88 8.19
C ALA A 92 1.12 -3.25 8.73
N ILE A 93 2.28 -3.87 8.47
CA ILE A 93 3.60 -3.34 8.82
C ILE A 93 4.04 -2.24 7.86
N ALA A 94 3.73 -2.37 6.57
CA ALA A 94 4.11 -1.42 5.52
C ALA A 94 3.25 -0.14 5.54
N PHE A 95 1.95 -0.26 5.81
CA PHE A 95 1.00 0.84 5.75
C PHE A 95 1.36 2.08 6.60
N PRO A 96 1.91 1.96 7.82
CA PRO A 96 2.38 3.10 8.59
C PRO A 96 3.39 3.99 7.85
N TYR A 97 4.27 3.41 7.04
CA TYR A 97 5.25 4.17 6.24
C TYR A 97 4.54 4.96 5.13
N LEU A 98 3.63 4.32 4.39
CA LEU A 98 2.80 4.99 3.38
C LEU A 98 1.96 6.12 4.01
N ARG A 99 1.34 5.87 5.17
CA ARG A 99 0.56 6.86 5.91
C ARG A 99 1.40 8.06 6.32
N ALA A 100 2.60 7.82 6.85
CA ALA A 100 3.53 8.89 7.21
C ALA A 100 3.98 9.68 5.98
N PHE A 101 4.30 8.99 4.88
CA PHE A 101 4.65 9.62 3.61
C PHE A 101 3.56 10.55 3.11
N VAL A 102 2.31 10.09 3.03
CA VAL A 102 1.17 10.90 2.53
C VAL A 102 0.94 12.12 3.42
N SER A 103 0.97 11.94 4.75
CA SER A 103 0.79 13.04 5.71
C SER A 103 1.89 14.10 5.53
N ASN A 104 3.15 13.67 5.41
CA ASN A 104 4.28 14.57 5.25
C ASN A 104 4.32 15.22 3.86
N PHE A 105 4.00 14.48 2.80
CA PHE A 105 4.02 14.98 1.43
C PHE A 105 2.98 16.09 1.24
N THR A 106 1.76 15.87 1.70
CA THR A 106 0.69 16.88 1.63
C THR A 106 1.02 18.13 2.45
N LEU A 107 1.54 17.95 3.68
CA LEU A 107 2.05 19.05 4.50
C LEU A 107 3.16 19.84 3.80
N GLN A 108 4.16 19.15 3.25
CA GLN A 108 5.29 19.79 2.56
C GLN A 108 4.89 20.42 1.23
N SER A 109 3.74 20.04 0.68
CA SER A 109 3.13 20.66 -0.51
C SER A 109 2.34 21.93 -0.18
N GLY A 110 2.33 22.38 1.08
CA GLY A 110 1.64 23.59 1.53
C GLY A 110 0.15 23.39 1.83
N LEU A 111 -0.29 22.14 1.96
CA LEU A 111 -1.67 21.78 2.27
C LEU A 111 -1.81 21.30 3.72
N GLU A 112 -3.06 21.14 4.18
CA GLU A 112 -3.31 20.43 5.43
C GLU A 112 -2.87 18.95 5.30
N PRO A 113 -2.20 18.38 6.31
CA PRO A 113 -1.75 16.99 6.27
C PRO A 113 -2.94 16.03 6.11
N VAL A 114 -2.89 15.18 5.09
CA VAL A 114 -3.86 14.08 4.96
C VAL A 114 -3.53 12.99 5.97
N ILE A 115 -4.45 12.78 6.91
CA ILE A 115 -4.37 11.69 7.89
C ILE A 115 -5.19 10.50 7.39
N LEU A 116 -4.54 9.50 6.80
CA LEU A 116 -5.22 8.26 6.41
C LEU A 116 -5.84 7.55 7.64
N PRO A 117 -7.03 6.96 7.52
CA PRO A 117 -7.64 6.22 8.62
C PRO A 117 -6.91 4.90 8.88
N SER A 118 -7.25 4.26 9.99
CA SER A 118 -6.84 2.88 10.23
C SER A 118 -7.50 1.93 9.22
N ILE A 119 -6.73 0.96 8.73
CA ILE A 119 -7.21 -0.05 7.78
C ILE A 119 -7.22 -1.42 8.47
N ASN A 120 -8.32 -2.16 8.29
CA ASN A 120 -8.40 -3.55 8.69
C ASN A 120 -7.94 -4.45 7.53
N PHE A 121 -6.67 -4.84 7.55
CA PHE A 121 -6.08 -5.68 6.49
C PHE A 121 -6.63 -7.10 6.42
N VAL A 122 -7.25 -7.61 7.50
CA VAL A 122 -7.96 -8.90 7.44
C VAL A 122 -9.18 -8.77 6.54
N GLN A 123 -9.97 -7.71 6.73
CA GLN A 123 -11.13 -7.45 5.88
C GLN A 123 -10.72 -7.11 4.44
N LEU A 124 -9.64 -6.32 4.25
CA LEU A 124 -9.14 -5.97 2.93
C LEU A 124 -8.71 -7.22 2.14
N ALA A 125 -7.93 -8.10 2.77
CA ALA A 125 -7.50 -9.36 2.16
C ALA A 125 -8.68 -10.26 1.75
N SER A 126 -9.74 -10.31 2.56
CA SER A 126 -10.93 -11.08 2.22
C SER A 126 -11.68 -10.54 1.00
N ARG A 127 -11.74 -9.21 0.81
CA ARG A 127 -12.40 -8.62 -0.37
C ARG A 127 -11.68 -8.99 -1.66
N ASN A 128 -10.36 -8.91 -1.66
CA ASN A 128 -9.56 -9.21 -2.85
C ASN A 128 -9.67 -10.69 -3.27
N SER A 129 -9.77 -11.63 -2.32
CA SER A 129 -10.00 -13.04 -2.67
C SER A 129 -11.34 -13.31 -3.35
N PHE A 130 -12.39 -12.54 -3.03
CA PHE A 130 -13.69 -12.69 -3.70
C PHE A 130 -13.70 -12.13 -5.13
N GLU A 131 -12.83 -11.16 -5.44
CA GLU A 131 -12.72 -10.59 -6.78
C GLU A 131 -11.91 -11.49 -7.73
N GLU A 132 -10.88 -12.20 -7.24
CA GLU A 132 -10.11 -13.19 -8.01
C GLU A 132 -10.94 -14.43 -8.39
N ASP A 133 -11.87 -14.87 -7.54
CA ASP A 133 -12.74 -16.03 -7.82
C ASP A 133 -13.86 -15.75 -8.87
N LEU A 134 -14.07 -14.49 -9.24
CA LEU A 134 -15.13 -14.04 -10.17
C LEU A 134 -14.62 -13.71 -11.58
N THR A 135 -13.32 -13.80 -11.83
CA THR A 135 -12.65 -13.54 -13.12
C THR A 135 -12.07 -14.81 -13.74
#